data_AF-A0A1W9MW47-F1
#
_entry.id   AF-A0A1W9MW47-F1
#
_cell.length_a   1.000
_cell.length_b   1.000
_cell.length_c   1.000
_cell.angle_alpha   90.00
_cell.angle_beta   90.00
_cell.angle_gamma   90.00
#
_symmetry.space_group_name_H-M   'P 1'
#
loop_
_entity.id
_entity.type
_entity.pdbx_description
1 polymer ?
#
loop_
_entity_poly.entity_id
_entity_poly.type
_entity_poly.pdbx_seq_one_letter_code
_entity_poly.pdbx_strand_id
1 'polypeptide(L)'
;GTQEESFLLTYNDKMNMNQLEELIRLSRLNNRQVELLTLSACQTAQGDERAALGLAGVAVKAGVSGAIATLWYVDDEAAALAMREFYQELKTPGISKAKALQNTQKKMISQRRYRHPDYWAPFLLIGNWM
;
A
#
# COMPACT_ATOMS: atom_id res chain seq x y z
N GLY A 1 -18.72 -2.48 2.08
CA GLY A 1 -19.34 -1.16 1.79
C GLY A 1 -19.77 -1.07 0.33
N THR A 2 -20.44 -0.02 -0.12
CA THR A 2 -20.59 0.27 -1.58
C THR A 2 -19.41 1.12 -2.07
N GLN A 3 -19.14 1.16 -3.38
CA GLN A 3 -18.10 2.02 -3.95
C GLN A 3 -18.37 3.53 -3.70
N GLU A 4 -19.63 3.92 -3.53
CA GLU A 4 -20.05 5.30 -3.26
C GLU A 4 -19.86 5.70 -1.79
N GLU A 5 -19.93 4.74 -0.87
CA GLU A 5 -19.70 4.96 0.57
C GLU A 5 -18.22 4.88 0.96
N SER A 6 -17.39 4.23 0.14
CA SER A 6 -15.95 4.13 0.34
C SER A 6 -15.23 5.37 -0.19
N PHE A 7 -14.50 6.07 0.68
CA PHE A 7 -13.75 7.27 0.32
C PHE A 7 -12.37 7.34 0.99
N LEU A 8 -11.45 8.03 0.33
CA LEU A 8 -10.21 8.54 0.89
C LEU A 8 -10.45 9.96 1.41
N LEU A 9 -10.04 10.24 2.65
CA LEU A 9 -9.97 11.61 3.14
C LEU A 9 -8.72 12.27 2.57
N THR A 10 -8.92 13.32 1.76
CA THR A 10 -7.84 14.18 1.27
C THR A 10 -7.78 15.46 2.11
N TYR A 11 -6.75 16.28 1.89
CA TYR A 11 -6.56 17.54 2.61
C TYR A 11 -7.78 18.47 2.55
N ASN A 12 -8.49 18.51 1.40
CA ASN A 12 -9.60 19.44 1.17
C ASN A 12 -10.98 18.77 1.15
N ASP A 13 -11.08 17.48 0.81
CA ASP A 13 -12.38 16.80 0.65
C ASP A 13 -12.27 15.27 0.69
N LYS A 14 -13.40 14.58 0.66
CA LYS A 14 -13.51 13.13 0.43
C LYS A 14 -13.37 12.84 -1.06
N MET A 15 -12.44 11.96 -1.39
CA MET A 15 -12.29 11.37 -2.71
C MET A 15 -12.89 9.98 -2.71
N ASN A 16 -13.97 9.77 -3.47
CA ASN A 16 -14.55 8.44 -3.60
C ASN A 16 -13.75 7.56 -4.57
N MET A 17 -14.12 6.28 -4.64
CA MET A 17 -13.42 5.29 -5.46
C MET A 17 -13.46 5.59 -6.96
N ASN A 18 -14.56 6.16 -7.47
CA ASN A 18 -14.69 6.51 -8.89
C ASN A 18 -13.74 7.66 -9.25
N GLN A 19 -13.61 8.66 -8.38
CA GLN A 19 -12.67 9.77 -8.55
C GLN A 19 -11.22 9.29 -8.52
N LEU A 20 -10.90 8.37 -7.60
CA LEU A 20 -9.56 7.76 -7.54
C LEU A 20 -9.24 6.97 -8.82
N GLU A 21 -10.17 6.13 -9.28
CA GLU A 21 -10.01 5.36 -10.51
C GLU A 21 -9.79 6.26 -11.73
N GLU A 22 -10.56 7.35 -11.83
CA GLU A 22 -10.40 8.31 -12.93
C GLU A 22 -9.02 8.99 -12.90
N LEU A 23 -8.51 9.38 -11.72
CA LEU A 23 -7.18 9.97 -11.60
C LEU A 23 -6.07 9.00 -12.02
N ILE A 24 -6.15 7.73 -11.63
CA ILE A 24 -5.20 6.69 -12.03
C ILE A 24 -5.28 6.49 -13.55
N ARG A 25 -6.49 6.42 -14.10
CA ARG A 25 -6.74 6.26 -15.54
C ARG A 25 -6.15 7.43 -16.35
N LEU A 26 -6.39 8.66 -15.93
CA LEU A 26 -5.84 9.87 -16.56
C LEU A 26 -4.32 9.90 -16.50
N SER A 27 -3.73 9.48 -15.38
CA SER A 27 -2.27 9.40 -15.23
C SER A 27 -1.67 8.41 -16.24
N ARG A 28 -2.32 7.25 -16.43
CA ARG A 28 -1.92 6.25 -17.43
C ARG A 28 -2.01 6.77 -18.86
N LEU A 29 -3.08 7.47 -19.22
CA LEU A 29 -3.26 8.06 -20.56
C LEU A 29 -2.20 9.11 -20.89
N ASN A 30 -1.64 9.78 -19.87
CA ASN A 30 -0.57 10.77 -20.01
C ASN A 30 0.84 10.16 -19.94
N ASN A 31 0.99 8.84 -20.13
CA ASN A 31 2.25 8.10 -19.95
C ASN A 31 2.92 8.32 -18.57
N ARG A 32 2.13 8.60 -17.54
CA ARG A 32 2.57 8.77 -16.14
C ARG A 32 1.93 7.70 -15.28
N GLN A 33 2.12 6.43 -15.66
CA GLN A 33 1.60 5.32 -14.87
C GLN A 33 2.15 5.36 -13.45
N VAL A 34 1.27 5.16 -12.46
CA VAL A 34 1.68 5.11 -11.06
C VAL A 34 2.36 3.76 -10.82
N GLU A 35 3.68 3.79 -10.64
CA GLU A 35 4.48 2.57 -10.44
C GLU A 35 4.28 1.90 -9.07
N LEU A 36 4.00 2.71 -8.05
CA LEU A 36 3.75 2.24 -6.69
C LEU A 36 2.80 3.20 -5.97
N LEU A 37 1.70 2.67 -5.43
CA LEU A 37 0.81 3.36 -4.50
C LEU A 37 1.00 2.80 -3.08
N THR A 38 1.24 3.66 -2.09
CA THR A 38 1.40 3.25 -0.69
C THR A 38 0.18 3.68 0.12
N LEU A 39 -0.51 2.70 0.70
CA LEU A 39 -1.71 2.87 1.52
C LEU A 39 -1.40 2.46 2.97
N SER A 40 -0.70 3.32 3.70
CA SER A 40 -0.15 3.00 5.03
C SER A 40 -1.16 3.04 6.18
N ALA A 41 -2.42 3.39 5.93
CA ALA A 41 -3.49 3.34 6.92
C ALA A 41 -3.87 1.88 7.24
N CYS A 42 -4.62 1.68 8.32
CA CYS A 42 -5.08 0.36 8.76
C CYS A 42 -6.04 -0.27 7.75
N GLN A 43 -5.95 -1.60 7.60
CA GLN A 43 -6.90 -2.44 6.85
C GLN A 43 -7.08 -2.08 5.36
N THR A 44 -6.10 -1.45 4.72
CA THR A 44 -6.18 -1.02 3.31
C THR A 44 -6.05 -2.18 2.30
N ALA A 45 -5.56 -3.34 2.74
CA ALA A 45 -5.56 -4.61 2.02
C ALA A 45 -6.65 -5.57 2.51
N GLN A 46 -7.38 -5.21 3.58
CA GLN A 46 -8.48 -6.03 4.06
C GLN A 46 -9.61 -5.95 3.04
N GLY A 47 -9.91 -7.08 2.41
CA GLY A 47 -11.01 -7.20 1.48
C GLY A 47 -12.34 -7.50 2.14
N ASP A 48 -13.41 -7.29 1.38
CA ASP A 48 -14.75 -7.82 1.66
C ASP A 48 -15.26 -8.63 0.46
N GLU A 49 -16.48 -9.16 0.54
CA GLU A 49 -17.08 -9.97 -0.54
C GLU A 49 -17.15 -9.23 -1.90
N ARG A 50 -17.05 -7.89 -1.90
CA ARG A 50 -17.13 -7.06 -3.11
C ARG A 50 -15.75 -6.62 -3.61
N ALA A 51 -14.74 -6.58 -2.73
CA ALA A 51 -13.38 -6.22 -3.05
C ALA A 51 -12.40 -7.12 -2.29
N ALA A 52 -12.09 -8.31 -2.83
CA ALA A 52 -11.31 -9.35 -2.14
C ALA A 52 -9.89 -8.91 -1.67
N LEU A 53 -9.31 -7.87 -2.28
CA LEU A 53 -8.00 -7.31 -1.94
C LEU A 53 -8.09 -5.88 -1.39
N GLY A 54 -9.27 -5.48 -0.93
CA GLY A 54 -9.53 -4.17 -0.37
C GLY A 54 -9.23 -3.03 -1.35
N LEU A 55 -8.86 -1.88 -0.80
CA LEU A 55 -8.54 -0.67 -1.56
C LEU A 55 -7.34 -0.88 -2.49
N ALA A 56 -6.35 -1.66 -2.06
CA ALA A 56 -5.17 -1.99 -2.86
C ALA A 56 -5.53 -2.75 -4.15
N GLY A 57 -6.48 -3.69 -4.06
CA GLY A 57 -7.01 -4.40 -5.23
C GLY A 57 -7.68 -3.47 -6.24
N VAL A 58 -8.47 -2.50 -5.74
CA VAL A 58 -9.12 -1.51 -6.61
C VAL A 58 -8.09 -0.63 -7.31
N ALA A 59 -7.06 -0.18 -6.61
CA ALA A 59 -5.99 0.63 -7.18
C ALA A 59 -5.23 -0.10 -8.31
N VAL A 60 -4.89 -1.37 -8.08
CA VAL A 60 -4.24 -2.19 -9.12
C VAL A 60 -5.16 -2.41 -10.31
N LYS A 61 -6.46 -2.69 -10.08
CA LYS A 61 -7.46 -2.80 -11.15
C LYS A 61 -7.58 -1.50 -11.96
N ALA A 62 -7.48 -0.34 -11.31
CA ALA A 62 -7.54 0.97 -11.95
C ALA A 62 -6.27 1.30 -12.78
N GLY A 63 -5.19 0.53 -12.65
CA GLY A 63 -3.99 0.64 -13.50
C GLY A 63 -2.72 1.06 -12.77
N VAL A 64 -2.71 1.10 -11.44
CA VAL A 64 -1.46 1.22 -10.66
C VAL A 64 -0.63 -0.05 -10.86
N SER A 65 0.67 0.08 -11.12
CA SER A 65 1.55 -1.08 -11.34
C SER A 65 1.65 -1.95 -10.09
N GLY A 66 1.85 -1.39 -8.91
CA GLY A 66 1.82 -2.11 -7.64
C GLY A 66 1.34 -1.27 -6.45
N ALA A 67 0.84 -1.91 -5.40
CA ALA A 67 0.35 -1.22 -4.20
C ALA A 67 0.85 -1.88 -2.91
N ILE A 68 1.31 -1.06 -1.95
CA ILE A 68 1.55 -1.51 -0.57
C ILE A 68 0.34 -1.15 0.29
N ALA A 69 -0.11 -2.10 1.11
CA ALA A 69 -1.27 -1.94 1.96
C ALA A 69 -1.21 -2.84 3.19
N THR A 70 -2.12 -2.64 4.15
CA THR A 70 -2.12 -3.32 5.46
C THR A 70 -3.33 -4.23 5.66
N LEU A 71 -3.14 -5.40 6.27
CA LEU A 71 -4.22 -6.36 6.55
C LEU A 71 -5.03 -6.05 7.80
N TRP A 72 -4.41 -5.52 8.84
CA TRP A 72 -5.03 -5.22 10.14
C TRP A 72 -4.53 -3.86 10.66
N TYR A 73 -4.91 -3.54 11.90
CA TYR A 73 -4.47 -2.32 12.57
C TYR A 73 -2.95 -2.29 12.77
N VAL A 74 -2.32 -1.22 12.32
CA VAL A 74 -0.88 -1.00 12.48
C VAL A 74 -0.64 0.11 13.49
N ASP A 75 0.34 -0.11 14.36
CA ASP A 75 0.88 0.93 15.24
C ASP A 75 1.54 2.03 14.39
N ASP A 76 1.26 3.30 14.72
CA ASP A 76 1.70 4.46 13.92
C ASP A 76 3.23 4.56 13.83
N GLU A 77 3.95 4.29 14.93
CA GLU A 77 5.41 4.32 14.93
C GLU A 77 5.98 3.17 14.10
N ALA A 78 5.39 1.97 14.20
CA ALA A 78 5.77 0.83 13.38
C ALA A 78 5.49 1.07 11.90
N ALA A 79 4.37 1.71 11.54
CA ALA A 79 4.04 2.04 10.16
C ALA A 79 5.00 3.09 9.59
N ALA A 80 5.30 4.15 10.34
CA ALA A 80 6.28 5.15 9.95
C ALA A 80 7.68 4.54 9.75
N LEU A 81 8.10 3.66 10.67
CA LEU A 81 9.33 2.90 10.55
C LEU A 81 9.32 2.04 9.29
N ALA A 82 8.29 1.21 9.09
CA ALA A 82 8.18 0.32 7.95
C ALA A 82 8.28 1.09 6.62
N MET A 83 7.58 2.21 6.48
CA MET A 83 7.63 3.01 5.26
C MET A 83 9.01 3.64 5.05
N ARG A 84 9.63 4.16 6.11
CA ARG A 84 10.98 4.72 6.03
C ARG A 84 11.99 3.68 5.55
N GLU A 85 12.00 2.51 6.18
CA GLU A 85 12.92 1.42 5.84
C GLU A 85 12.64 0.86 4.44
N PHE A 86 11.36 0.71 4.07
CA PHE A 86 10.96 0.26 2.74
C PHE A 86 11.48 1.18 1.64
N TYR A 87 11.29 2.49 1.76
CA TYR A 87 11.80 3.44 0.78
C TYR A 87 13.32 3.59 0.80
N GLN A 88 13.98 3.28 1.92
CA GLN A 88 15.45 3.19 1.96
C GLN A 88 15.94 1.98 1.16
N GLU A 89 15.35 0.80 1.39
CA GLU A 89 15.69 -0.42 0.65
C GLU A 89 15.40 -0.28 -0.85
N LEU A 90 14.27 0.33 -1.22
CA LEU A 90 13.86 0.51 -2.61
C LEU A 90 14.80 1.42 -3.42
N LYS A 91 15.54 2.32 -2.75
CA LYS A 91 16.57 3.15 -3.42
C LYS A 91 17.82 2.37 -3.80
N THR A 92 17.97 1.14 -3.30
CA THR A 92 19.14 0.31 -3.60
C THR A 92 19.07 -0.18 -5.04
N PRO A 93 20.10 0.08 -5.88
CA PRO A 93 20.10 -0.37 -7.26
C PRO A 93 19.90 -1.89 -7.39
N GLY A 94 18.99 -2.29 -8.29
CA GLY A 94 18.71 -3.70 -8.58
C GLY A 94 17.83 -4.42 -7.54
N ILE A 95 17.35 -3.73 -6.50
CA ILE A 95 16.41 -4.31 -5.54
C ILE A 95 14.97 -4.13 -6.04
N SER A 96 14.24 -5.24 -6.12
CA SER A 96 12.82 -5.23 -6.45
C SER A 96 11.96 -4.73 -5.30
N LYS A 97 10.73 -4.30 -5.61
CA LYS A 97 9.75 -3.86 -4.59
C LYS A 97 9.49 -4.96 -3.55
N ALA A 98 9.34 -6.23 -3.98
CA ALA A 98 9.18 -7.35 -3.06
C ALA A 98 10.41 -7.57 -2.17
N LYS A 99 11.62 -7.42 -2.73
CA LYS A 99 12.84 -7.60 -1.96
C LYS A 99 13.03 -6.47 -0.93
N ALA A 100 12.70 -5.24 -1.30
CA ALA A 100 12.71 -4.10 -0.37
C ALA A 100 11.74 -4.32 0.81
N LEU A 101 10.52 -4.79 0.54
CA LEU A 101 9.54 -5.11 1.60
C LEU A 101 10.03 -6.26 2.49
N GLN A 102 10.58 -7.33 1.90
CA GLN A 102 11.15 -8.44 2.66
C GLN A 102 12.28 -7.98 3.58
N ASN A 103 13.21 -7.17 3.08
CA ASN A 103 14.34 -6.66 3.86
C ASN A 103 13.85 -5.78 5.02
N THR A 104 12.84 -4.94 4.76
CA THR A 104 12.17 -4.13 5.78
C THR A 104 11.58 -4.97 6.90
N GLN A 105 10.80 -6.00 6.55
CA GLN A 105 10.20 -6.92 7.53
C GLN A 105 11.27 -7.62 8.37
N LYS A 106 12.34 -8.11 7.73
CA LYS A 106 13.49 -8.72 8.43
C LYS A 106 14.16 -7.74 9.40
N LYS A 107 14.32 -6.49 9.00
CA LYS A 107 14.88 -5.43 9.85
C LYS A 107 14.00 -5.17 11.08
N MET A 108 12.68 -5.12 10.91
CA MET A 108 11.74 -4.97 12.03
C MET A 108 11.77 -6.17 12.98
N ILE A 109 11.79 -7.40 12.46
CA ILE A 109 11.91 -8.64 13.25
C ILE A 109 13.16 -8.63 14.14
N SER A 110 14.27 -8.09 13.63
CA SER A 110 15.53 -8.00 14.38
C SER A 110 15.47 -7.04 15.57
N GLN A 111 14.58 -6.03 15.52
CA GLN A 111 14.42 -5.03 16.58
C GLN A 111 13.54 -5.57 17.69
N ARG A 112 14.05 -5.60 18.93
CA ARG A 112 13.31 -6.13 20.10
C ARG A 112 11.91 -5.52 20.26
N ARG A 113 11.74 -4.22 19.97
CA ARG A 113 10.46 -3.52 20.07
C ARG A 113 9.42 -3.97 19.03
N TYR A 114 9.86 -4.34 17.81
CA TYR A 114 8.97 -4.63 16.68
C TYR A 114 9.02 -6.09 16.24
N ARG A 115 9.56 -6.99 17.08
CA ARG A 115 9.73 -8.41 16.75
C ARG A 115 8.41 -9.14 16.55
N HIS A 116 7.37 -8.74 17.28
CA HIS A 116 6.04 -9.37 17.20
C HIS A 116 5.43 -9.17 15.80
N PRO A 117 4.82 -10.22 15.19
CA PRO A 117 4.25 -10.16 13.84
C PRO A 117 3.24 -9.03 13.61
N ASP A 118 2.55 -8.58 14.66
CA ASP A 118 1.58 -7.47 14.56
C ASP A 118 2.17 -6.20 13.94
N TYR A 119 3.49 -5.98 14.07
CA TYR A 119 4.17 -4.79 13.59
C TYR A 119 4.63 -4.85 12.13
N TRP A 120 4.93 -6.04 11.58
CA TRP A 120 5.58 -6.16 10.26
C TRP A 120 4.82 -7.06 9.27
N ALA A 121 4.05 -8.02 9.78
CA ALA A 121 3.27 -8.93 8.96
C ALA A 121 2.02 -8.32 8.30
N PRO A 122 1.42 -7.17 8.74
CA PRO A 122 0.26 -6.65 8.03
C PRO A 122 0.60 -6.08 6.65
N PHE A 123 1.84 -5.68 6.39
CA PHE A 123 2.22 -5.05 5.12
C PHE A 123 2.32 -6.07 3.98
N LEU A 124 1.52 -5.86 2.95
CA LEU A 124 1.51 -6.64 1.72
C LEU A 124 1.84 -5.77 0.51
N LEU A 125 2.45 -6.38 -0.50
CA LEU A 125 2.62 -5.80 -1.83
C LEU A 125 1.74 -6.56 -2.83
N ILE A 126 0.89 -5.83 -3.54
CA ILE A 126 -0.08 -6.37 -4.50
C ILE A 126 0.22 -5.80 -5.89
N GLY A 127 0.13 -6.62 -6.94
CA GLY A 127 0.45 -6.22 -8.32
C GLY A 127 1.91 -6.46 -8.69
N ASN A 128 2.50 -5.57 -9.49
CA ASN A 128 3.87 -5.66 -9.97
C ASN A 128 4.89 -5.50 -8.84
N TRP A 129 5.44 -6.64 -8.44
CA TRP A 129 6.43 -6.77 -7.38
C TRP A 129 7.89 -6.62 -7.83
N MET A 130 8.13 -6.45 -9.14
CA MET A 130 9.47 -6.26 -9.70
C MET A 130 9.95 -4.82 -9.52
#